data_AF-A0A7Y0W2V6-F1
#
_entry.id   AF-A0A7Y0W2V6-F1
#
_cell.length_a   1.000
_cell.length_b   1.000
_cell.length_c   1.000
_cell.angle_alpha   90.00
_cell.angle_beta   90.00
_cell.angle_gamma   90.00
#
_symmetry.space_group_name_H-M   'P 1'
#
loop_
_entity.id
_entity.type
_entity.pdbx_description
1 polymer ?
#
loop_
_entity_poly.entity_id
_entity_poly.type
_entity_poly.pdbx_seq_one_letter_code
_entity_poly.pdbx_strand_id
1 'polypeptide(L)' 'MRGRDTIRAALAKRFADSPDIQWTEGKNWIIGNKALSEWRVRGTAPGGANIDIVGCDLWEFEDGLIVKKDTYYKQKT' A
#
# COMPACT_ATOMS: atom_id res chain seq x y z
N MET A 1 -2.94 -6.01 -10.15
CA MET A 1 -3.06 -4.95 -11.17
C MET A 1 -1.76 -4.85 -11.95
N ARG A 2 -1.78 -4.45 -13.23
CA ARG A 2 -0.57 -4.31 -14.07
C ARG A 2 -0.69 -3.06 -14.95
N GLY A 3 0.44 -2.42 -15.23
CA GLY A 3 0.54 -1.26 -16.12
C GLY A 3 0.31 0.09 -15.43
N ARG A 4 1.03 1.12 -15.91
CA ARG A 4 1.08 2.46 -15.30
C ARG A 4 -0.30 3.11 -15.17
N ASP A 5 -1.12 3.03 -16.20
CA ASP A 5 -2.40 3.75 -16.23
C ASP A 5 -3.45 3.08 -15.34
N THR A 6 -3.49 1.74 -15.32
CA THR A 6 -4.32 0.97 -14.39
C THR A 6 -3.96 1.28 -12.94
N ILE A 7 -2.65 1.32 -12.62
CA ILE A 7 -2.16 1.63 -11.27
C ILE A 7 -2.53 3.08 -10.90
N ARG A 8 -2.33 4.05 -11.82
CA ARG A 8 -2.70 5.45 -11.59
C ARG A 8 -4.19 5.60 -11.28
N ALA A 9 -5.05 4.97 -12.08
CA ALA A 9 -6.49 5.03 -11.88
C ALA A 9 -6.90 4.41 -10.52
N ALA A 10 -6.32 3.26 -10.15
CA ALA A 10 -6.61 2.60 -8.88
C ALA A 10 -6.20 3.46 -7.67
N LEU A 11 -5.01 4.07 -7.72
CA LEU A 11 -4.53 4.96 -6.66
C LEU A 11 -5.38 6.23 -6.55
N ALA A 12 -5.68 6.89 -7.68
CA ALA A 12 -6.54 8.07 -7.71
C ALA A 12 -7.92 7.79 -7.12
N LYS A 13 -8.53 6.65 -7.50
CA LYS A 13 -9.80 6.21 -6.91
C LYS A 13 -9.68 5.99 -5.40
N ARG A 14 -8.63 5.32 -4.91
CA ARG A 14 -8.45 5.05 -3.48
C ARG A 14 -8.38 6.34 -2.65
N PHE A 15 -7.66 7.35 -3.11
CA PHE A 15 -7.56 8.63 -2.41
C PHE A 15 -8.83 9.48 -2.53
N ALA A 16 -9.56 9.39 -3.64
CA ALA A 16 -10.88 10.02 -3.76
C ALA A 16 -11.92 9.38 -2.82
N ASP A 17 -11.91 8.06 -2.72
CA ASP A 17 -12.81 7.27 -1.85
C ASP A 17 -12.53 7.48 -0.35
N SER A 18 -11.26 7.68 0.02
CA SER A 18 -10.81 7.89 1.41
C SER A 18 -9.78 9.02 1.48
N PRO A 19 -10.19 10.30 1.50
CA PRO A 19 -9.27 11.44 1.49
C PRO A 19 -8.38 11.57 2.73
N ASP A 20 -8.81 11.02 3.86
CA ASP A 20 -8.08 11.00 5.14
C ASP A 20 -7.18 9.77 5.30
N ILE A 21 -7.10 8.91 4.27
CA ILE A 21 -6.33 7.67 4.35
C ILE A 21 -4.83 7.95 4.48
N GLN A 22 -4.22 7.29 5.44
CA GLN A 22 -2.80 7.45 5.75
C GLN A 22 -2.15 6.13 6.12
N TRP A 23 -0.88 5.99 5.76
CA TRP A 23 -0.03 4.90 6.19
C TRP A 23 0.90 5.41 7.28
N THR A 24 0.94 4.68 8.38
CA THR A 24 1.62 5.05 9.63
C THR A 24 2.41 3.85 10.14
N GLU A 25 3.25 4.07 11.16
CA GLU A 25 4.04 2.99 11.80
C GLU A 25 4.97 2.25 10.82
N GLY A 26 5.45 2.96 9.81
CA GLY A 26 6.27 2.41 8.73
C GLY A 26 7.62 1.87 9.24
N LYS A 27 7.92 0.61 8.93
CA LYS A 27 9.25 0.01 9.09
C LYS A 27 9.69 -0.61 7.78
N ASN A 28 10.94 -0.42 7.39
CA ASN A 28 11.45 -0.85 6.10
C ASN A 28 12.75 -1.63 6.22
N TRP A 29 12.89 -2.67 5.42
CA TRP A 29 14.12 -3.46 5.28
C TRP A 29 14.44 -3.63 3.81
N ILE A 30 15.71 -3.46 3.45
CA ILE A 30 16.21 -3.61 2.08
C ILE A 30 17.15 -4.81 2.05
N ILE A 31 16.94 -5.69 1.06
CA ILE A 31 17.71 -6.92 0.87
C ILE A 31 18.03 -7.02 -0.62
N GLY A 32 19.23 -6.57 -1.01
CA GLY A 32 19.63 -6.50 -2.42
C GLY A 32 18.66 -5.63 -3.23
N ASN A 33 18.06 -6.21 -4.26
CA ASN A 33 17.07 -5.55 -5.12
C ASN A 33 15.61 -5.75 -4.67
N LYS A 34 15.38 -6.18 -3.41
CA LYS A 34 14.05 -6.32 -2.82
C LYS A 34 13.94 -5.49 -1.56
N ALA A 35 12.72 -5.16 -1.17
CA ALA A 35 12.44 -4.58 0.14
C ALA A 35 11.14 -5.12 0.73
N LEU A 36 11.02 -4.99 2.05
CA LEU A 36 9.80 -5.20 2.82
C LEU A 36 9.45 -3.89 3.53
N SER A 37 8.19 -3.50 3.48
CA SER A 37 7.62 -2.46 4.34
C SER A 37 6.53 -3.04 5.21
N GLU A 38 6.58 -2.83 6.52
CA GLU A 38 5.43 -3.00 7.41
C GLU A 38 4.76 -1.65 7.62
N TRP A 39 3.44 -1.64 7.73
CA TRP A 39 2.67 -0.42 7.93
C TRP A 39 1.34 -0.69 8.64
N ARG A 40 0.75 0.38 9.19
CA ARG A 40 -0.66 0.44 9.59
C ARG A 40 -1.38 1.51 8.77
N VAL A 41 -2.47 1.13 8.13
CA VAL A 41 -3.32 2.06 7.36
C VAL A 41 -4.51 2.48 8.20
N ARG A 42 -4.74 3.79 8.25
CA ARG A 42 -5.85 4.43 8.96
C ARG A 42 -6.63 5.34 8.04
N GLY A 43 -7.93 5.51 8.27
CA GLY A 43 -8.78 6.44 7.52
C GLY A 43 -10.25 6.06 7.58
N THR A 44 -11.05 6.65 6.68
CA THR A 44 -12.49 6.44 6.63
C THR A 44 -12.90 5.89 5.26
N ALA A 45 -13.62 4.76 5.25
CA ALA A 45 -14.15 4.17 4.01
C ALA A 45 -15.36 4.98 3.47
N PRO A 46 -15.73 4.84 2.17
CA PRO A 46 -16.89 5.53 1.57
C PRO A 46 -18.25 5.37 2.27
N GLY A 47 -18.39 4.41 3.19
CA GLY A 47 -19.59 4.22 4.03
C GLY A 47 -19.46 4.72 5.46
N GLY A 48 -18.41 5.47 5.80
CA GLY A 48 -18.13 5.96 7.15
C GLY A 48 -17.46 4.94 8.08
N ALA A 49 -17.21 3.71 7.61
CA ALA A 49 -16.53 2.70 8.41
C ALA A 49 -15.06 3.08 8.64
N ASN A 50 -14.58 2.89 9.88
CA ASN A 50 -13.20 3.14 10.25
C ASN A 50 -12.27 2.08 9.64
N ILE A 51 -11.21 2.53 8.98
CA ILE A 51 -10.11 1.70 8.52
C ILE A 51 -9.03 1.76 9.61
N ASP A 52 -8.70 0.62 10.20
CA ASP A 52 -7.52 0.43 11.07
C ASP A 52 -6.96 -0.99 10.88
N ILE A 53 -6.04 -1.10 9.91
CA ILE A 53 -5.54 -2.39 9.41
C ILE A 53 -4.01 -2.34 9.38
N VAL A 54 -3.36 -3.41 9.83
CA VAL A 54 -1.92 -3.62 9.66
C VAL A 54 -1.67 -4.48 8.43
N GLY A 55 -0.54 -4.26 7.78
CA GLY A 55 -0.14 -5.04 6.61
C GLY A 55 1.31 -4.85 6.25
N CYS A 56 1.69 -5.39 5.10
CA CYS A 56 3.02 -5.22 4.55
C CYS A 56 3.02 -5.12 3.02
N ASP A 57 4.08 -4.52 2.49
CA ASP A 57 4.38 -4.46 1.06
C ASP A 57 5.69 -5.21 0.78
N LEU A 58 5.68 -6.07 -0.24
CA LEU A 58 6.88 -6.68 -0.82
C LEU A 58 7.24 -5.94 -2.11
N TRP A 59 8.47 -5.47 -2.18
CA TRP A 59 8.97 -4.63 -3.28
C TRP A 59 10.07 -5.35 -4.06
N GLU A 60 10.11 -5.11 -5.37
CA GLU A 60 11.24 -5.47 -6.22
C GLU A 60 11.68 -4.25 -7.05
N PHE A 61 12.99 -4.10 -7.20
CA PHE A 61 13.62 -2.98 -7.86
C PHE A 61 14.51 -3.43 -9.02
N GLU A 62 14.55 -2.61 -10.06
CA GLU A 62 15.45 -2.73 -11.22
C GLU A 62 15.85 -1.32 -11.63
N ASP A 63 17.15 -1.06 -11.83
CA ASP A 63 17.69 0.26 -12.19
C ASP A 63 17.20 1.43 -11.31
N GLY A 64 17.04 1.17 -10.01
CA GLY A 64 16.56 2.16 -9.03
C GLY A 64 15.06 2.46 -9.11
N LEU A 65 14.30 1.75 -9.95
CA LEU A 65 12.86 1.89 -10.11
C LEU A 65 12.12 0.72 -9.45
N ILE A 66 10.89 0.98 -8.98
CA ILE A 66 10.00 -0.08 -8.48
C ILE A 66 9.38 -0.79 -9.70
N VAL A 67 9.74 -2.04 -9.91
CA VAL A 67 9.15 -2.88 -10.97
C VAL A 67 8.00 -3.74 -10.47
N LYS A 68 7.92 -3.97 -9.16
CA LYS A 68 6.85 -4.74 -8.55
C LYS A 68 6.57 -4.29 -7.12
N LYS A 69 5.27 -4.30 -6.78
CA LYS A 69 4.77 -4.13 -5.42
C LYS A 69 3.59 -5.06 -5.18
N ASP A 70 3.74 -5.98 -4.24
CA ASP A 70 2.63 -6.80 -3.73
C ASP A 70 2.27 -6.31 -2.32
N THR A 71 0.98 -6.05 -2.08
CA THR A 71 0.46 -5.56 -0.79
C THR A 71 -0.37 -6.65 -0.13
N TYR A 72 -0.07 -6.95 1.14
CA TYR A 72 -0.78 -7.93 1.96
C TYR A 72 -1.39 -7.25 3.18
N TYR A 73 -2.69 -7.40 3.35
CA TYR A 73 -3.43 -6.92 4.51
C TYR A 73 -3.61 -8.05 5.51
N LYS A 74 -3.38 -7.78 6.80
CA LYS A 74 -3.74 -8.73 7.86
C LYS A 74 -5.26 -8.86 7.91
N GLN A 75 -5.76 -10.08 7.73
CA GLN A 75 -7.16 -10.39 8.01
C GLN A 75 -7.33 -10.65 9.51
N LYS A 76 -8.37 -10.07 10.10
CA LYS A 76 -8.80 -10.38 11.47
C LYS A 76 -9.88 -11.45 11.33
N THR A 77 -9.61 -12.67 11.79
CA THR A 77 -10.60 -13.73 12.02
C THR A 77 -11.16 -13.63 13.42
#